data_AF-A0A949BM17-F1
#
_entry.id   AF-A0A949BM17-F1
#
_cell.length_a   1.000
_cell.length_b   1.000
_cell.length_c   1.000
_cell.angle_alpha   90.00
_cell.angle_beta   90.00
_cell.angle_gamma   90.00
#
_symmetry.space_group_name_H-M   'P 1'
#
loop_
_entity.id
_entity.type
_entity.pdbx_description
1 polymer ?
#
loop_
_entity_poly.entity_id
_entity_poly.type
_entity_poly.pdbx_seq_one_letter_code
_entity_poly.pdbx_strand_id
1 'polypeptide(L)'
;MDTNIVYILPVVLCVLVMFSAFFAMSEVAFISLNKVRLRYLLQQGRKNAQIVQRIVMKMDKLITTVLIGNNFVNIAISAIGTSLFIYFFGNNVTTISAATLFITLIVLIAGEITPKIFAVKHAEKVS
;
A
#
# COMPACT_ATOMS: atom_id res chain seq x y z
N MET A 1 23.75 23.78 -1.72
CA MET A 1 23.10 22.46 -1.79
C MET A 1 22.12 22.50 -2.94
N ASP A 2 22.18 21.49 -3.79
CA ASP A 2 21.80 21.56 -5.21
C ASP A 2 20.30 21.81 -5.44
N THR A 3 19.97 22.78 -6.29
CA THR A 3 18.62 23.02 -6.82
C THR A 3 17.98 21.75 -7.38
N ASN A 4 18.79 20.79 -7.85
CA ASN A 4 18.36 19.47 -8.31
C ASN A 4 17.56 18.70 -7.25
N ILE A 5 17.91 18.79 -5.97
CA ILE A 5 17.23 18.07 -4.88
C ILE A 5 15.77 18.52 -4.77
N VAL A 6 15.52 19.82 -4.94
CA VAL A 6 14.19 20.42 -4.83
C VAL A 6 13.24 19.94 -5.94
N TYR A 7 13.76 19.62 -7.13
CA TYR A 7 12.96 19.09 -8.24
C TYR A 7 12.87 17.56 -8.23
N ILE A 8 13.91 16.86 -7.79
CA ILE A 8 13.95 15.39 -7.80
C ILE A 8 13.09 14.80 -6.68
N LEU A 9 13.13 15.35 -5.46
CA LEU A 9 12.39 14.78 -4.31
C LEU A 9 10.87 14.71 -4.53
N PRO A 10 10.20 15.76 -5.03
CA PRO A 10 8.76 15.72 -5.30
C PRO A 10 8.38 14.67 -6.36
N VAL A 11 9.20 14.52 -7.40
CA VAL A 11 8.98 13.51 -8.45
C VAL A 11 9.10 12.12 -7.86
N VAL A 12 10.15 11.87 -7.06
CA VAL A 12 10.33 10.61 -6.34
C VAL A 12 9.14 10.33 -5.42
N LEU A 13 8.68 11.33 -4.66
CA LEU A 13 7.55 11.20 -3.76
C LEU A 13 6.26 10.85 -4.52
N CYS A 14 6.02 11.47 -5.68
CA CYS A 14 4.89 11.14 -6.54
C CYS A 14 4.95 9.68 -7.03
N VAL A 15 6.12 9.23 -7.49
CA VAL A 15 6.33 7.83 -7.89
C VAL A 15 6.11 6.86 -6.74
N LEU A 16 6.59 7.18 -5.53
CA LEU A 16 6.35 6.36 -4.34
C LEU A 16 4.87 6.28 -4.00
N VAL A 17 4.12 7.38 -4.07
CA VAL A 17 2.65 7.37 -3.84
C VAL A 17 1.95 6.46 -4.85
N MET A 18 2.36 6.47 -6.13
CA MET A 18 1.82 5.55 -7.13
C MET A 18 2.15 4.08 -6.80
N PHE A 19 3.37 3.79 -6.32
CA PHE A 19 3.72 2.45 -5.86
C PHE A 19 2.90 2.01 -4.65
N SER A 20 2.72 2.88 -3.65
CA SER A 20 1.86 2.63 -2.49
C SER A 20 0.44 2.27 -2.93
N ALA A 21 -0.15 3.07 -3.81
CA ALA A 21 -1.47 2.79 -4.37
C ALA A 21 -1.53 1.46 -5.13
N PHE A 22 -0.49 1.11 -5.90
CA PHE A 22 -0.39 -0.16 -6.61
C PHE A 22 -0.33 -1.37 -5.65
N PHE A 23 0.50 -1.30 -4.61
CA PHE A 23 0.58 -2.36 -3.60
C PHE A 23 -0.74 -2.47 -2.82
N ALA A 24 -1.35 -1.35 -2.45
CA ALA A 24 -2.64 -1.29 -1.75
C ALA A 24 -3.78 -1.92 -2.57
N MET A 25 -3.84 -1.67 -3.88
CA MET A 25 -4.81 -2.33 -4.77
C MET A 25 -4.52 -3.83 -4.95
N SER A 26 -3.24 -4.20 -5.07
CA SER A 26 -2.81 -5.59 -5.21
C SER A 26 -3.17 -6.41 -3.97
N GLU A 27 -3.01 -5.84 -2.77
CA GLU A 27 -3.41 -6.45 -1.49
C GLU A 27 -4.89 -6.88 -1.53
N VAL A 28 -5.78 -5.97 -1.92
CA VAL A 28 -7.22 -6.23 -2.01
C VAL A 28 -7.54 -7.26 -3.10
N ALA A 29 -6.89 -7.17 -4.26
CA ALA A 29 -7.10 -8.12 -5.35
C ALA A 29 -6.72 -9.55 -4.94
N PHE A 30 -5.57 -9.73 -4.28
CA PHE A 30 -5.12 -11.03 -3.80
C PHE A 30 -6.02 -11.58 -2.68
N ILE A 31 -6.48 -10.73 -1.76
CA ILE A 31 -7.45 -11.13 -0.72
C ILE A 31 -8.77 -11.58 -1.36
N SER A 32 -9.27 -10.84 -2.35
CA SER A 32 -10.49 -11.20 -3.08
C SER A 32 -10.34 -12.55 -3.79
N LEU A 33 -9.23 -12.76 -4.51
CA LEU A 33 -8.94 -14.01 -5.20
C LEU A 33 -8.87 -15.19 -4.21
N ASN A 34 -8.21 -15.02 -3.06
CA ASN A 34 -8.13 -16.04 -2.02
C ASN A 34 -9.53 -16.43 -1.49
N LYS A 35 -10.41 -15.45 -1.26
CA LYS A 35 -11.81 -15.69 -0.85
C LYS A 35 -12.61 -16.46 -1.91
N VAL A 36 -12.51 -16.07 -3.18
CA VAL A 36 -13.18 -16.78 -4.29
C VAL A 36 -12.67 -18.22 -4.39
N ARG A 37 -11.36 -18.41 -4.31
CA ARG A 37 -10.73 -19.72 -4.32
C ARG A 37 -11.20 -20.58 -3.13
N LEU A 38 -11.26 -20.01 -1.93
CA LEU A 38 -11.75 -20.71 -0.75
C LEU A 38 -13.21 -21.17 -0.90
N ARG A 39 -14.11 -20.32 -1.43
CA ARG A 39 -15.51 -20.71 -1.71
C ARG A 39 -15.62 -21.85 -2.70
N TYR A 40 -14.86 -21.80 -3.80
CA TYR A 40 -14.82 -22.88 -4.79
C TYR A 40 -14.43 -24.22 -4.17
N LEU A 41 -13.49 -24.20 -3.22
CA LEU A 41 -13.00 -25.39 -2.55
C LEU A 41 -13.99 -25.96 -1.53
N LEU A 42 -14.80 -25.11 -0.89
CA LEU A 42 -15.91 -25.54 -0.05
C LEU A 42 -17.02 -26.21 -0.88
N GLN A 43 -17.29 -25.71 -2.09
CA GLN A 43 -18.30 -26.28 -3.00
C GLN A 43 -17.93 -27.67 -3.53
N GLN A 44 -16.64 -28.02 -3.60
CA GLN A 44 -16.18 -29.31 -4.14
C GLN A 44 -16.19 -30.49 -3.16
N GLY A 45 -16.64 -30.33 -1.91
CA GLY A 45 -16.93 -31.47 -1.03
C GLY A 45 -15.77 -32.47 -0.82
N ARG A 46 -14.67 -32.02 -0.21
CA ARG A 46 -13.57 -32.81 0.39
C ARG A 46 -13.05 -34.05 -0.38
N LYS A 47 -11.98 -33.85 -1.17
CA LYS A 47 -10.78 -34.75 -1.27
C LYS A 47 -9.47 -33.99 -1.56
N ASN A 48 -9.54 -32.75 -2.05
CA ASN A 48 -8.37 -31.97 -2.46
C ASN A 48 -7.78 -31.08 -1.35
N ALA A 49 -8.00 -31.39 -0.06
CA ALA A 49 -7.59 -30.55 1.08
C ALA A 49 -6.11 -30.14 1.04
N GLN A 50 -5.22 -31.03 0.59
CA GLN A 50 -3.79 -30.73 0.42
C GLN A 50 -3.51 -29.76 -0.75
N ILE A 51 -4.32 -29.78 -1.80
CA ILE A 51 -4.23 -28.83 -2.92
C ILE A 51 -4.76 -27.47 -2.47
N VAL A 52 -5.85 -27.45 -1.70
CA VAL A 52 -6.39 -26.23 -1.06
C VAL A 52 -5.35 -25.56 -0.18
N GLN A 53 -4.77 -26.32 0.74
CA GLN A 53 -3.77 -25.85 1.67
C GLN A 53 -2.55 -25.28 0.94
N ARG A 54 -2.05 -25.96 -0.10
CA ARG A 54 -0.92 -25.46 -0.91
C ARG A 54 -1.24 -24.17 -1.67
N ILE A 55 -2.48 -23.99 -2.11
CA ILE A 55 -2.89 -22.77 -2.83
C ILE A 55 -3.05 -21.60 -1.85
N VAL A 56 -3.75 -21.80 -0.73
CA VAL A 56 -3.95 -20.77 0.30
C VAL A 56 -2.61 -20.33 0.88
N MET A 57 -1.73 -21.27 1.23
CA MET A 57 -0.41 -20.97 1.80
C MET A 57 0.49 -20.17 0.83
N LYS A 58 0.35 -20.38 -0.49
CA LYS A 58 1.02 -19.54 -1.50
C LYS A 58 0.42 -18.14 -1.58
N MET A 59 -0.91 -18.01 -1.51
CA MET A 59 -1.60 -16.71 -1.50
C MET A 59 -1.24 -15.91 -0.25
N ASP A 60 -1.20 -16.54 0.91
CA ASP A 60 -0.83 -15.88 2.18
C ASP A 60 0.58 -15.29 2.09
N LYS A 61 1.55 -16.06 1.57
CA LYS A 61 2.93 -15.57 1.37
C LYS A 61 3.00 -14.37 0.42
N LEU A 62 2.18 -14.37 -0.65
CA LEU A 62 2.10 -13.24 -1.59
C LEU A 62 1.47 -12.01 -0.92
N ILE A 63 0.36 -12.17 -0.20
CA ILE A 63 -0.32 -11.09 0.52
C ILE A 63 0.63 -10.47 1.54
N THR A 64 1.33 -11.29 2.33
CA THR A 64 2.33 -10.79 3.30
C THR A 64 3.44 -9.99 2.61
N THR A 65 3.94 -10.46 1.47
CA THR A 65 5.00 -9.76 0.72
C THR A 65 4.52 -8.41 0.20
N VAL A 66 3.30 -8.34 -0.35
CA VAL A 66 2.67 -7.11 -0.82
C VAL A 66 2.45 -6.12 0.32
N LEU A 67 1.99 -6.61 1.47
CA LEU A 67 1.76 -5.78 2.66
C LEU A 67 3.07 -5.18 3.20
N ILE A 68 4.15 -5.98 3.23
CA ILE A 68 5.49 -5.49 3.60
C ILE A 68 5.96 -4.43 2.59
N GLY A 69 5.77 -4.66 1.29
CA GLY A 69 6.12 -3.70 0.24
C GLY A 69 5.37 -2.38 0.38
N ASN A 70 4.05 -2.43 0.62
CA ASN A 70 3.24 -1.22 0.84
C ASN A 70 3.73 -0.41 2.05
N ASN A 71 3.94 -1.09 3.18
CA ASN A 71 4.43 -0.47 4.40
C ASN A 71 5.81 0.16 4.22
N PHE A 72 6.71 -0.54 3.51
CA PHE A 72 8.02 0.00 3.18
C PHE A 72 7.92 1.29 2.36
N VAL A 73 7.09 1.31 1.33
CA VAL A 73 6.86 2.50 0.50
C VAL A 73 6.24 3.64 1.33
N ASN A 74 5.26 3.35 2.18
CA ASN A 74 4.64 4.36 3.06
C ASN A 74 5.64 4.97 4.03
N ILE A 75 6.52 4.16 4.64
CA ILE A 75 7.58 4.66 5.52
C ILE A 75 8.58 5.53 4.72
N ALA A 76 8.94 5.10 3.51
CA ALA A 76 9.82 5.88 2.64
C ALA A 76 9.21 7.24 2.25
N ILE A 77 7.90 7.29 1.93
CA ILE A 77 7.19 8.55 1.68
C ILE A 77 7.23 9.44 2.92
N SER A 78 6.93 8.89 4.09
CA SER A 78 6.94 9.64 5.35
C SER A 78 8.32 10.20 5.68
N ALA A 79 9.39 9.41 5.51
CA ALA A 79 10.75 9.85 5.75
C ALA A 79 11.20 10.95 4.77
N ILE A 80 11.02 10.73 3.46
CA ILE A 80 11.41 11.68 2.41
C ILE A 80 10.56 12.95 2.49
N GLY A 81 9.26 12.81 2.66
CA GLY A 81 8.32 13.92 2.80
C GLY A 81 8.66 14.79 4.01
N THR A 82 8.99 14.17 5.15
CA THR A 82 9.29 14.92 6.38
C THR A 82 10.59 15.70 6.21
N SER A 83 11.60 15.09 5.59
CA SER A 83 12.85 15.76 5.23
C SER A 83 12.61 16.97 4.32
N LEU A 84 11.73 16.83 3.31
CA LEU A 84 11.36 17.93 2.42
C LEU A 84 10.63 19.05 3.16
N PHE A 85 9.73 18.71 4.08
CA PHE A 85 9.02 19.70 4.90
C PHE A 85 9.96 20.51 5.78
N ILE A 86 10.91 19.83 6.44
CA ILE A 86 11.95 20.47 7.26
C ILE A 86 12.82 21.39 6.39
N TYR A 87 13.12 20.99 5.15
CA TYR A 87 13.90 21.80 4.22
C TYR A 87 13.20 23.13 3.87
N PHE A 88 11.89 23.11 3.63
CA PHE A 88 11.14 24.32 3.25
C PHE A 88 10.72 25.20 4.43
N PHE A 89 10.35 24.59 5.56
CA PHE A 89 9.72 25.29 6.70
C PHE A 89 10.63 25.39 7.93
N GLY A 90 11.88 24.93 7.82
CA GLY A 90 12.88 24.98 8.88
C GLY A 90 12.77 23.84 9.90
N ASN A 91 13.88 23.58 10.59
CA ASN A 91 14.01 22.47 11.54
C ASN A 91 13.53 22.86 12.95
N ASN A 92 12.23 23.05 13.11
CA ASN A 92 11.59 23.36 14.39
C ASN A 92 10.56 22.29 14.78
N VAL A 93 10.32 22.13 16.08
CA VAL A 93 9.39 21.12 16.61
C VAL A 93 7.98 21.29 16.01
N THR A 94 7.51 22.54 15.87
CA THR A 94 6.22 22.87 15.24
C THR A 94 6.15 22.41 13.79
N THR A 95 7.21 22.65 13.01
CA THR A 95 7.32 22.22 11.61
C THR A 95 7.31 20.70 11.49
N ILE A 96 8.08 20.00 12.33
CA ILE A 96 8.16 18.52 12.31
C ILE A 96 6.80 17.91 12.67
N SER A 97 6.11 18.44 13.69
CA SER A 97 4.79 17.95 14.09
C SER A 97 3.75 18.18 12.99
N ALA A 98 3.74 19.37 12.37
CA ALA A 98 2.84 19.68 11.26
C ALA A 98 3.12 18.79 10.04
N ALA A 99 4.39 18.60 9.68
CA ALA A 99 4.84 17.74 8.60
C ALA A 99 4.38 16.29 8.81
N THR A 100 4.63 15.75 10.00
CA THR A 100 4.27 14.37 10.36
C THR A 100 2.77 14.16 10.18
N LEU A 101 1.95 15.06 10.70
CA LEU A 101 0.50 14.96 10.60
C LEU A 101 0.03 15.07 9.14
N PHE A 102 0.53 16.07 8.41
CA PHE A 102 0.14 16.33 7.02
C PHE A 102 0.53 15.18 6.07
N ILE A 103 1.78 14.70 6.16
CA ILE A 103 2.27 13.62 5.29
C ILE A 103 1.56 12.31 5.62
N THR A 104 1.35 12.02 6.90
CA THR A 104 0.63 10.80 7.31
C THR A 104 -0.79 10.79 6.76
N LEU A 105 -1.49 11.93 6.81
CA LEU A 105 -2.83 12.05 6.21
C LEU A 105 -2.80 11.84 4.69
N ILE A 106 -1.81 12.41 3.99
CA ILE A 106 -1.66 12.21 2.55
C ILE A 106 -1.42 10.74 2.23
N VAL A 107 -0.49 10.08 2.94
CA VAL A 107 -0.17 8.66 2.74
C VAL A 107 -1.38 7.78 3.03
N LEU A 108 -2.05 7.99 4.17
CA LEU A 108 -3.24 7.22 4.53
C LEU A 108 -4.36 7.40 3.51
N ILE A 109 -4.69 8.64 3.15
CA ILE A 109 -5.83 8.90 2.26
C ILE A 109 -5.49 8.49 0.83
N ALA A 110 -4.41 9.00 0.27
CA ALA A 110 -4.10 8.83 -1.16
C ALA A 110 -3.34 7.54 -1.47
N GLY A 111 -2.42 7.11 -0.60
CA GLY A 111 -1.61 5.92 -0.82
C GLY A 111 -2.29 4.63 -0.37
N GLU A 112 -3.07 4.65 0.72
CA GLU A 112 -3.56 3.43 1.35
C GLU A 112 -5.07 3.25 1.29
N ILE A 113 -5.84 4.11 1.95
CA ILE A 113 -7.28 3.94 2.18
C ILE A 113 -8.06 4.09 0.87
N THR A 114 -7.83 5.16 0.10
CA THR A 114 -8.59 5.42 -1.14
C THR A 114 -8.40 4.31 -2.17
N PRO A 115 -7.15 3.85 -2.47
CA PRO A 115 -6.93 2.75 -3.40
C PRO A 115 -7.55 1.43 -2.90
N LYS A 116 -7.47 1.14 -1.59
CA LYS A 116 -8.10 -0.07 -1.01
C LYS A 116 -9.61 -0.05 -1.18
N ILE A 117 -10.27 1.06 -0.85
CA ILE A 117 -11.73 1.21 -1.00
C ILE A 117 -12.13 1.07 -2.48
N PHE A 118 -11.38 1.70 -3.38
CA PHE A 118 -11.62 1.61 -4.82
C PHE A 118 -11.52 0.17 -5.32
N ALA A 119 -10.46 -0.55 -4.93
CA ALA A 119 -10.26 -1.95 -5.31
C ALA A 119 -11.38 -2.87 -4.78
N VAL A 120 -11.85 -2.66 -3.54
CA VAL A 120 -12.96 -3.44 -2.97
C VAL A 120 -14.24 -3.21 -3.78
N LYS A 121 -14.61 -1.95 -4.03
CA LYS A 121 -15.83 -1.62 -4.81
C LYS A 121 -15.77 -2.17 -6.23
N HIS A 122 -14.59 -2.21 -6.84
CA HIS A 122 -14.43 -2.76 -8.19
C HIS A 122 -14.48 -4.29 -8.20
N ALA A 123 -13.90 -4.94 -7.18
CA ALA A 123 -13.96 -6.40 -7.03
C ALA A 123 -15.41 -6.91 -6.83
N GLU A 124 -16.26 -6.15 -6.13
CA GLU A 124 -17.68 -6.49 -5.95
C GLU A 124 -18.52 -6.34 -7.23
N LYS A 125 -18.13 -5.46 -8.17
CA LYS A 125 -18.86 -5.30 -9.45
C LYS A 125 -18.57 -6.39 -10.48
N VAL A 126 -17.52 -7.18 -10.27
CA VAL A 126 -17.04 -8.20 -11.24
C VAL A 126 -17.29 -9.63 -10.73
N SER A 127 -17.81 -9.80 -9.50
CA SER A 127 -18.27 -11.09 -8.95
C SER A 127 -19.77 -11.27 -9.12
#